data_AF-A0A6M1YH74-F1
#
_entry.id   AF-A0A6M1YH74-F1
#
_cell.length_a   1.000
_cell.length_b   1.000
_cell.length_c   1.000
_cell.angle_alpha   90.00
_cell.angle_beta   90.00
_cell.angle_gamma   90.00
#
_symmetry.space_group_name_H-M   'P 1'
#
loop_
_entity.id
_entity.type
_entity.pdbx_description
1 polymer ?
#
loop_
_entity_poly.entity_id
_entity_poly.type
_entity_poly.pdbx_seq_one_letter_code
_entity_poly.pdbx_strand_id
1 'polypeptide(L)'
;MSLPKLAHPTQSNDQGFWRYTDRFSTALQKKMFLAASLLTDPVCLAHETFRQIQIINHENSQDKLITKLVEKFLLILRFSFYGSLVLITTMPGMVLRFLAIKLQGKAFLSYNSEDTIEETTFENRKITLLSWNVCFLGGGYSISEGGVFPWRDRIDRLIQKILIPQEDSKKSPDVVCLYETFDTSAAFYIVEHLKKEGYNHIFWNIGPKTTGVSSGILVASRFKIINPEFTPFPLDTLVGRTKGTTKGVFSFDLEYKKDTYAKIFSTHLQHSELPKFPTIDE
;
A
#
# COMPACT_ATOMS: atom_id res chain seq x y z
N MET A 1 14.99 -50.06 -30.84
CA MET A 1 15.55 -48.72 -31.08
C MET A 1 15.04 -47.79 -29.99
N SER A 2 15.82 -47.56 -28.95
CA SER A 2 15.48 -46.69 -27.82
C SER A 2 16.11 -45.32 -28.02
N LEU A 3 15.30 -44.26 -28.03
CA LEU A 3 15.80 -42.88 -28.09
C LEU A 3 16.61 -42.55 -26.82
N PRO A 4 17.72 -41.81 -26.94
CA PRO A 4 18.52 -41.40 -25.79
C PRO A 4 17.73 -40.41 -24.92
N LYS A 5 17.78 -40.63 -23.60
CA LYS A 5 17.25 -39.70 -22.61
C LYS A 5 18.05 -38.39 -22.69
N LEU A 6 17.37 -37.29 -22.99
CA LEU A 6 17.90 -35.93 -22.82
C LEU A 6 18.27 -35.74 -21.34
N ALA A 7 19.55 -35.51 -21.09
CA ALA A 7 20.05 -35.13 -19.77
C ALA A 7 19.45 -33.77 -19.40
N HIS A 8 18.84 -33.70 -18.21
CA HIS A 8 18.46 -32.41 -17.63
C HIS A 8 19.71 -31.57 -17.40
N PRO A 9 19.69 -30.26 -17.73
CA PRO A 9 20.81 -29.39 -17.42
C PRO A 9 20.98 -29.31 -15.91
N THR A 10 22.17 -29.69 -15.47
CA THR A 10 22.66 -29.52 -14.10
C THR A 10 22.50 -28.06 -13.69
N GLN A 11 21.82 -27.80 -12.58
CA GLN A 11 21.76 -26.49 -11.93
C GLN A 11 23.19 -26.01 -11.64
N SER A 12 23.71 -25.13 -12.51
CA SER A 12 24.99 -24.48 -12.30
C SER A 12 24.86 -23.37 -11.25
N ASN A 13 25.97 -23.10 -10.57
CA ASN A 13 26.19 -22.15 -9.47
C ASN A 13 25.94 -20.65 -9.80
N ASP A 14 25.06 -20.30 -10.74
CA ASP A 14 24.79 -18.92 -11.18
C ASP A 14 23.84 -18.14 -10.26
N GLN A 15 23.56 -18.62 -9.04
CA GLN A 15 22.67 -17.91 -8.11
C GLN A 15 23.16 -16.49 -7.80
N GLY A 16 24.46 -16.22 -7.84
CA GLY A 16 25.02 -14.88 -7.56
C GLY A 16 24.67 -13.81 -8.60
N PHE A 17 24.73 -14.16 -9.90
CA PHE A 17 24.46 -13.21 -10.99
C PHE A 17 22.96 -12.86 -11.05
N TRP A 18 22.09 -13.88 -10.96
CA TRP A 18 20.64 -13.69 -10.94
C TRP A 18 20.16 -12.93 -9.69
N ARG A 19 20.80 -13.14 -8.53
CA ARG A 19 20.53 -12.35 -7.31
C ARG A 19 20.90 -10.87 -7.46
N TYR A 20 22.01 -10.57 -8.14
CA TYR A 20 22.41 -9.17 -8.37
C TYR A 20 21.45 -8.47 -9.35
N THR A 21 21.04 -9.16 -10.41
CA THR A 21 20.03 -8.63 -11.35
C THR A 21 18.67 -8.44 -10.68
N ASP A 22 18.27 -9.34 -9.77
CA ASP A 22 17.02 -9.21 -9.02
C ASP A 22 17.05 -8.04 -8.03
N ARG A 23 18.16 -7.86 -7.28
CA ARG A 23 18.32 -6.72 -6.36
C ARG A 23 18.36 -5.39 -7.11
N PHE A 24 19.09 -5.32 -8.23
CA PHE A 24 19.15 -4.11 -9.06
C PHE A 24 17.79 -3.78 -9.70
N SER A 25 17.12 -4.78 -10.28
CA SER A 25 15.78 -4.66 -10.86
C SER A 25 14.78 -4.17 -9.81
N THR A 26 14.84 -4.73 -8.60
CA THR A 26 13.99 -4.33 -7.47
C THR A 26 14.24 -2.89 -7.03
N ALA A 27 15.49 -2.43 -6.97
CA ALA A 27 15.83 -1.06 -6.59
C ALA A 27 15.42 -0.05 -7.66
N LEU A 28 15.69 -0.35 -8.94
CA LEU A 28 15.27 0.46 -10.08
C LEU A 28 13.74 0.59 -10.10
N GLN A 29 13.04 -0.53 -9.97
CA GLN A 29 11.59 -0.58 -9.95
C GLN A 29 10.99 0.31 -8.85
N LYS A 30 11.55 0.25 -7.63
CA LYS A 30 11.11 1.11 -6.51
C LYS A 30 11.24 2.58 -6.86
N LYS A 31 12.39 2.97 -7.42
CA LYS A 31 12.63 4.34 -7.88
C LYS A 31 11.66 4.75 -8.99
N MET A 32 11.33 3.84 -9.91
CA MET A 32 10.34 4.11 -10.96
C MET A 32 8.94 4.32 -10.38
N PHE A 33 8.50 3.53 -9.39
CA PHE A 33 7.22 3.74 -8.72
C PHE A 33 7.18 5.05 -7.95
N LEU A 34 8.26 5.42 -7.24
CA LEU A 34 8.38 6.71 -6.56
C LEU A 34 8.31 7.87 -7.54
N ALA A 35 9.10 7.82 -8.61
CA ALA A 35 9.09 8.86 -9.65
C ALA A 35 7.74 8.95 -10.34
N ALA A 36 7.09 7.82 -10.63
CA ALA A 36 5.75 7.79 -11.18
C ALA A 36 4.73 8.41 -10.22
N SER A 37 4.84 8.14 -8.91
CA SER A 37 4.02 8.80 -7.89
C SER A 37 4.23 10.30 -7.93
N LEU A 38 5.48 10.79 -7.81
CA LEU A 38 5.81 12.21 -7.84
C LEU A 38 5.25 12.95 -9.05
N LEU A 39 5.24 12.31 -10.22
CA LEU A 39 4.66 12.86 -11.44
C LEU A 39 3.12 12.90 -11.42
N THR A 40 2.47 12.01 -10.68
CA THR A 40 1.01 11.95 -10.52
C THR A 40 0.48 12.64 -9.26
N ASP A 41 1.34 12.89 -8.26
CA ASP A 41 1.02 13.56 -6.99
C ASP A 41 0.35 14.93 -7.16
N PRO A 42 0.66 15.75 -8.19
CA PRO A 42 -0.06 17.00 -8.44
C PRO A 42 -1.58 16.82 -8.55
N VAL A 43 -2.08 15.67 -9.02
CA VAL A 43 -3.52 15.37 -9.08
C VAL A 43 -4.10 15.32 -7.65
N CYS A 44 -3.42 14.60 -6.76
CA CYS A 44 -3.82 14.49 -5.36
C CYS A 44 -3.76 15.83 -4.65
N LEU A 45 -2.70 16.60 -4.85
CA LEU A 45 -2.51 17.91 -4.22
C LEU A 45 -3.50 18.95 -4.73
N ALA A 46 -3.85 18.93 -6.01
CA ALA A 46 -4.92 19.76 -6.55
C ALA A 46 -6.27 19.40 -5.90
N HIS A 47 -6.60 18.11 -5.78
CA HIS A 47 -7.83 17.68 -5.12
C HIS A 47 -7.88 18.05 -3.63
N GLU A 48 -6.79 17.84 -2.89
CA GLU A 48 -6.66 18.25 -1.49
C GLU A 48 -6.86 19.76 -1.32
N THR A 49 -6.19 20.56 -2.15
CA THR A 49 -6.31 22.02 -2.11
C THR A 49 -7.74 22.47 -2.43
N PHE A 50 -8.39 21.82 -3.41
CA PHE A 50 -9.80 22.07 -3.72
C PHE A 50 -10.71 21.80 -2.51
N ARG A 51 -10.47 20.73 -1.76
CA ARG A 51 -11.22 20.44 -0.52
C ARG A 51 -10.98 21.47 0.56
N GLN A 52 -9.74 21.91 0.76
CA GLN A 52 -9.39 22.99 1.71
C GLN A 52 -10.16 24.29 1.39
N ILE A 53 -10.29 24.65 0.11
CA ILE A 53 -11.09 25.81 -0.33
C ILE A 53 -12.56 25.68 0.07
N GLN A 54 -13.12 24.47 0.08
CA GLN A 54 -14.52 24.22 0.43
C GLN A 54 -14.78 24.39 1.94
N ILE A 55 -13.82 24.04 2.79
CA ILE A 55 -13.99 24.02 4.25
C ILE A 55 -13.55 25.31 4.94
N ILE A 56 -12.74 26.16 4.31
CA ILE A 56 -12.20 27.39 4.92
C ILE A 56 -13.27 28.35 5.47
N ASN A 57 -14.45 28.35 4.85
CA ASN A 57 -15.57 29.16 5.31
C ASN A 57 -16.24 28.59 6.57
N HIS A 58 -16.06 27.28 6.81
CA HIS A 58 -16.63 26.53 7.93
C HIS A 58 -15.63 26.35 9.09
N GLU A 59 -14.33 26.38 8.83
CA GLU A 59 -13.30 26.40 9.87
C GLU A 59 -13.24 27.80 10.52
N ASN A 60 -13.26 27.80 11.86
CA ASN A 60 -13.15 28.97 12.77
C ASN A 60 -14.06 30.16 12.47
N SER A 61 -15.22 30.22 13.15
CA SER A 61 -16.15 31.36 13.09
C SER A 61 -15.60 32.68 13.66
N GLN A 62 -14.44 32.65 14.35
CA GLN A 62 -13.84 33.82 15.00
C GLN A 62 -12.76 34.54 14.17
N ASP A 63 -12.30 33.95 13.06
CA ASP A 63 -11.26 34.59 12.24
C ASP A 63 -11.81 35.79 11.46
N LYS A 64 -11.01 36.86 11.39
CA LYS A 64 -11.34 38.08 10.63
C LYS A 64 -11.57 37.71 9.16
N LEU A 65 -12.60 38.31 8.56
CA LEU A 65 -12.98 38.09 7.16
C LEU A 65 -11.80 38.28 6.18
N ILE A 66 -10.90 39.22 6.46
CA ILE A 66 -9.69 39.47 5.66
C ILE A 66 -8.75 38.26 5.66
N THR A 67 -8.53 37.63 6.82
CA THR A 67 -7.66 36.45 6.93
C THR A 67 -8.18 35.30 6.08
N LYS A 68 -9.49 35.03 6.15
CA LYS A 68 -10.15 34.00 5.34
C LYS A 68 -10.05 34.28 3.84
N LEU A 69 -10.17 35.54 3.43
CA LEU A 69 -10.00 35.93 2.02
C LEU A 69 -8.57 35.70 1.53
N VAL A 70 -7.57 36.10 2.32
CA VAL A 70 -6.15 35.91 1.98
C VAL A 70 -5.82 34.41 1.87
N GLU A 71 -6.21 33.62 2.85
CA GLU A 71 -5.95 32.19 2.85
C GLU A 71 -6.68 31.48 1.69
N LYS A 72 -7.93 31.83 1.41
CA LYS A 72 -8.67 31.32 0.24
C LYS A 72 -7.98 31.69 -1.07
N PHE A 73 -7.48 32.91 -1.19
CA PHE A 73 -6.73 33.34 -2.37
C PHE A 73 -5.45 32.52 -2.56
N LEU A 74 -4.67 32.29 -1.49
CA LEU A 74 -3.48 31.45 -1.53
C LEU A 74 -3.79 30.00 -1.92
N LEU A 75 -4.89 29.44 -1.41
CA LEU A 75 -5.34 28.11 -1.81
C LEU A 75 -5.75 28.05 -3.29
N ILE A 76 -6.42 29.08 -3.83
CA ILE A 76 -6.77 29.15 -5.26
C ILE A 76 -5.50 29.20 -6.13
N LEU A 77 -4.48 29.97 -5.72
CA LEU A 77 -3.19 29.99 -6.41
C LEU A 77 -2.52 28.61 -6.38
N ARG A 78 -2.49 27.96 -5.22
CA ARG A 78 -1.96 26.60 -5.03
C ARG A 78 -2.70 25.58 -5.90
N PHE A 79 -4.03 25.66 -5.94
CA PHE A 79 -4.87 24.81 -6.79
C PHE A 79 -4.53 25.01 -8.29
N SER A 80 -4.43 26.27 -8.72
CA SER A 80 -4.10 26.61 -10.12
C SER A 80 -2.71 26.12 -10.52
N PHE A 81 -1.73 26.24 -9.61
CA PHE A 81 -0.37 25.75 -9.80
C PHE A 81 -0.35 24.22 -9.99
N TYR A 82 -0.94 23.45 -9.06
CA TYR A 82 -0.98 22.00 -9.21
C TYR A 82 -1.84 21.55 -10.38
N GLY A 83 -2.96 22.21 -10.65
CA GLY A 83 -3.79 21.95 -11.82
C GLY A 83 -3.02 22.14 -13.14
N SER A 84 -2.15 23.15 -13.21
CA SER A 84 -1.27 23.36 -14.37
C SER A 84 -0.21 22.26 -14.49
N LEU A 85 0.40 21.85 -13.37
CA LEU A 85 1.37 20.75 -13.34
C LEU A 85 0.75 19.43 -13.80
N VAL A 86 -0.50 19.13 -13.39
CA VAL A 86 -1.23 17.91 -13.78
C VAL A 86 -1.25 17.71 -15.30
N LEU A 87 -1.42 18.80 -16.08
CA LEU A 87 -1.48 18.75 -17.54
C LEU A 87 -0.17 18.25 -18.17
N ILE A 88 0.95 18.49 -17.50
CA ILE A 88 2.29 18.18 -18.01
C ILE A 88 2.82 16.87 -17.43
N THR A 89 2.56 16.58 -16.15
CA THR A 89 3.23 15.50 -15.43
C THR A 89 2.45 14.18 -15.41
N THR A 90 1.12 14.22 -15.51
CA THR A 90 0.27 13.03 -15.30
C THR A 90 0.53 11.94 -16.34
N MET A 91 0.56 12.30 -17.63
CA MET A 91 0.79 11.33 -18.72
C MET A 91 2.19 10.68 -18.61
N PRO A 92 3.29 11.43 -18.45
CA PRO A 92 4.60 10.84 -18.16
C PRO A 92 4.58 9.92 -16.93
N GLY A 93 3.90 10.32 -15.85
CA GLY A 93 3.77 9.50 -14.64
C GLY A 93 3.04 8.18 -14.88
N MET A 94 1.95 8.21 -15.65
CA MET A 94 1.21 7.01 -16.06
C MET A 94 2.05 6.07 -16.93
N VAL A 95 2.79 6.59 -17.90
CA VAL A 95 3.71 5.80 -18.73
C VAL A 95 4.79 5.16 -17.87
N LEU A 96 5.39 5.92 -16.97
CA LEU A 96 6.42 5.39 -16.07
C LEU A 96 5.87 4.31 -15.14
N ARG A 97 4.64 4.49 -14.63
CA ARG A 97 3.94 3.47 -13.83
C ARG A 97 3.69 2.21 -14.64
N PHE A 98 3.23 2.33 -15.89
CA PHE A 98 3.06 1.18 -16.79
C PHE A 98 4.37 0.39 -16.96
N LEU A 99 5.48 1.08 -17.23
CA LEU A 99 6.79 0.46 -17.36
C LEU A 99 7.24 -0.22 -16.05
N ALA A 100 7.03 0.44 -14.90
CA ALA A 100 7.35 -0.12 -13.59
C ALA A 100 6.56 -1.41 -13.28
N ILE A 101 5.30 -1.47 -13.71
CA ILE A 101 4.43 -2.65 -13.59
C ILE A 101 4.90 -3.77 -14.52
N LYS A 102 5.26 -3.45 -15.77
CA LYS A 102 5.83 -4.44 -16.69
C LYS A 102 7.13 -5.02 -16.16
N LEU A 103 7.98 -4.18 -15.56
CA LEU A 103 9.21 -4.62 -14.89
C LEU A 103 8.91 -5.48 -13.64
N GLN A 104 7.76 -5.30 -12.98
CA GLN A 104 7.37 -6.10 -11.83
C GLN A 104 7.25 -7.58 -12.14
N GLY A 105 6.65 -7.92 -13.27
CA GLY A 105 6.41 -9.30 -13.70
C GLY A 105 5.50 -10.14 -12.79
N LYS A 106 5.29 -9.73 -11.52
CA LYS A 106 4.51 -10.41 -10.48
C LYS A 106 3.32 -9.56 -10.05
N ALA A 107 2.33 -10.21 -9.43
CA ALA A 107 1.15 -9.53 -8.91
C ALA A 107 1.43 -8.63 -7.69
N PHE A 108 2.66 -8.55 -7.19
CA PHE A 108 3.04 -7.76 -6.02
C PHE A 108 4.54 -7.42 -6.02
N LEU A 109 4.91 -6.46 -5.19
CA LEU A 109 6.29 -6.15 -4.83
C LEU A 109 6.63 -6.76 -3.48
N SER A 110 7.83 -7.32 -3.35
CA SER A 110 8.32 -7.91 -2.11
C SER A 110 9.61 -7.24 -1.63
N TYR A 111 9.68 -6.97 -0.33
CA TYR A 111 10.91 -6.75 0.41
C TYR A 111 11.15 -7.98 1.28
N ASN A 112 12.12 -8.79 0.90
CA ASN A 112 12.60 -9.88 1.72
C ASN A 112 14.03 -9.55 2.14
N SER A 113 14.28 -9.44 3.44
CA SER A 113 15.65 -9.48 3.95
C SER A 113 16.01 -10.95 4.14
N GLU A 114 16.80 -11.51 3.22
CA GLU A 114 17.39 -12.85 3.42
C GLU A 114 18.44 -12.84 4.54
N ASP A 115 18.97 -11.65 4.88
CA ASP A 115 20.20 -11.46 5.64
C ASP A 115 19.97 -11.16 7.16
N THR A 116 18.73 -11.13 7.65
CA THR A 116 18.42 -10.75 9.06
C THR A 116 17.27 -11.55 9.66
N ILE A 117 17.25 -12.87 9.46
CA ILE A 117 16.37 -13.75 10.22
C ILE A 117 16.98 -13.95 11.61
N GLU A 118 16.84 -12.96 12.50
CA GLU A 118 16.67 -13.34 13.91
C GLU A 118 15.30 -14.01 13.97
N GLU A 119 15.30 -15.35 13.94
CA GLU A 119 14.07 -16.14 14.06
C GLU A 119 13.35 -15.66 15.31
N THR A 120 12.22 -14.99 15.14
CA THR A 120 11.41 -14.59 16.28
C THR A 120 11.03 -15.87 17.00
N THR A 121 11.50 -15.99 18.25
CA THR A 121 11.27 -17.20 19.04
C THR A 121 9.78 -17.33 19.31
N PHE A 122 9.24 -18.47 18.90
CA PHE A 122 7.82 -18.75 18.97
C PHE A 122 7.44 -19.13 20.40
N GLU A 123 7.02 -18.14 21.17
CA GLU A 123 6.48 -18.39 22.50
C GLU A 123 5.06 -18.99 22.34
N ASN A 124 4.88 -20.23 22.81
CA ASN A 124 3.56 -20.84 23.07
C ASN A 124 2.61 -21.05 21.87
N ARG A 125 3.13 -21.15 20.64
CA ARG A 125 2.30 -21.38 19.44
C ARG A 125 1.22 -20.33 19.19
N LYS A 126 1.46 -19.09 19.60
CA LYS A 126 0.54 -17.97 19.33
C LYS A 126 1.10 -17.08 18.24
N ILE A 127 0.21 -16.58 17.39
CA ILE A 127 0.51 -15.54 16.41
C ILE A 127 -0.42 -14.37 16.70
N THR A 128 0.15 -13.19 16.75
CA THR A 128 -0.60 -11.94 16.81
C THR A 128 -0.69 -11.34 15.40
N LEU A 129 -1.92 -11.07 14.96
CA LEU A 129 -2.18 -10.49 13.65
C LEU A 129 -2.96 -9.19 13.84
N LEU A 130 -2.45 -8.11 13.27
CA LEU A 130 -3.18 -6.86 13.11
C LEU A 130 -3.74 -6.79 11.69
N SER A 131 -5.05 -6.60 11.60
CA SER A 131 -5.76 -6.35 10.35
C SER A 131 -6.43 -4.99 10.43
N TRP A 132 -6.05 -4.03 9.57
CA TRP A 132 -6.53 -2.67 9.70
C TRP A 132 -6.63 -1.91 8.36
N ASN A 133 -7.82 -1.38 8.07
CA ASN A 133 -7.98 -0.36 7.03
C ASN A 133 -7.49 1.00 7.54
N VAL A 134 -6.38 1.49 6.97
CA VAL A 134 -5.69 2.72 7.42
C VAL A 134 -6.06 3.95 6.58
N CYS A 135 -6.74 3.74 5.45
CA CYS A 135 -7.19 4.80 4.55
C CYS A 135 -6.05 5.77 4.16
N PHE A 136 -4.97 5.27 3.56
CA PHE A 136 -3.86 6.11 3.10
C PHE A 136 -4.18 6.79 1.76
N LEU A 137 -5.19 7.65 1.77
CA LEU A 137 -5.57 8.49 0.64
C LEU A 137 -4.87 9.84 0.72
N GLY A 138 -4.27 10.27 -0.40
CA GLY A 138 -3.52 11.52 -0.49
C GLY A 138 -4.32 12.74 -0.07
N GLY A 139 -5.51 12.92 -0.66
CA GLY A 139 -6.41 14.04 -0.33
C GLY A 139 -7.42 13.77 0.78
N GLY A 140 -7.36 12.61 1.43
CA GLY A 140 -8.36 12.21 2.43
C GLY A 140 -9.75 11.89 1.86
N TYR A 141 -10.75 11.85 2.75
CA TYR A 141 -12.17 11.75 2.42
C TYR A 141 -12.90 13.03 2.78
N SER A 142 -13.90 13.38 1.96
CA SER A 142 -14.82 14.47 2.29
C SER A 142 -15.63 14.14 3.55
N ILE A 143 -16.10 15.17 4.27
CA ILE A 143 -16.93 14.98 5.47
C ILE A 143 -18.16 14.11 5.16
N SER A 144 -18.79 14.30 4.00
CA SER A 144 -19.92 13.49 3.52
C SER A 144 -19.57 12.03 3.22
N GLU A 145 -18.30 11.71 3.05
CA GLU A 145 -17.78 10.36 2.81
C GLU A 145 -17.06 9.79 4.06
N GLY A 146 -17.41 10.29 5.26
CA GLY A 146 -16.86 9.82 6.53
C GLY A 146 -15.68 10.64 7.07
N GLY A 147 -15.22 11.65 6.32
CA GLY A 147 -14.30 12.67 6.81
C GLY A 147 -12.97 12.12 7.34
N VAL A 148 -11.99 11.92 6.45
CA VAL A 148 -10.67 11.42 6.82
C VAL A 148 -9.61 12.40 6.36
N PHE A 149 -8.75 12.87 7.27
CA PHE A 149 -7.63 13.72 6.92
C PHE A 149 -6.64 13.02 5.96
N PRO A 150 -5.92 13.79 5.12
CA PRO A 150 -4.79 13.30 4.34
C PRO A 150 -3.89 12.35 5.13
N TRP A 151 -3.37 11.31 4.48
CA TRP A 151 -2.52 10.34 5.16
C TRP A 151 -1.27 11.00 5.77
N ARG A 152 -0.75 12.06 5.14
CA ARG A 152 0.44 12.80 5.58
C ARG A 152 0.29 13.36 7.00
N ASP A 153 -0.92 13.72 7.40
CA ASP A 153 -1.22 14.28 8.72
C ASP A 153 -1.46 13.21 9.80
N ARG A 154 -1.55 11.93 9.39
CA ARG A 154 -1.94 10.82 10.28
C ARG A 154 -0.89 9.72 10.38
N ILE A 155 -0.02 9.58 9.38
CA ILE A 155 0.82 8.39 9.20
C ILE A 155 1.69 8.07 10.40
N ASP A 156 2.32 9.05 11.04
CA ASP A 156 3.19 8.80 12.21
C ASP A 156 2.41 8.24 13.39
N ARG A 157 1.24 8.81 13.68
CA ARG A 157 0.35 8.32 14.74
C ARG A 157 -0.19 6.93 14.42
N LEU A 158 -0.47 6.65 13.15
CA LEU A 158 -0.94 5.33 12.71
C LEU A 158 0.18 4.29 12.81
N ILE A 159 1.41 4.62 12.43
CA ILE A 159 2.59 3.77 12.58
C ILE A 159 2.83 3.47 14.07
N GLN A 160 2.80 4.50 14.92
CA GLN A 160 2.92 4.31 16.36
C GLN A 160 1.86 3.32 16.86
N LYS A 161 0.59 3.48 16.45
CA LYS A 161 -0.49 2.56 16.82
C LYS A 161 -0.29 1.13 16.31
N ILE A 162 0.16 0.96 15.08
CA ILE A 162 0.48 -0.35 14.48
C ILE A 162 1.58 -1.05 15.29
N LEU A 163 2.52 -0.28 15.80
CA LEU A 163 3.68 -0.75 16.56
C LEU A 163 3.46 -0.76 18.07
N ILE A 164 2.27 -0.43 18.56
CA ILE A 164 1.98 -0.50 19.99
C ILE A 164 2.20 -1.97 20.44
N PRO A 165 3.04 -2.21 21.46
CA PRO A 165 3.18 -3.53 22.06
C PRO A 165 1.84 -4.01 22.63
N GLN A 166 1.50 -5.26 22.38
CA GLN A 166 0.32 -5.85 23.03
C GLN A 166 0.63 -6.15 24.50
N GLU A 167 -0.37 -5.97 25.37
CA GLU A 167 -0.22 -6.09 26.83
C GLU A 167 0.35 -7.45 27.24
N ASP A 168 -0.13 -8.52 26.60
CA ASP A 168 0.28 -9.90 26.89
C ASP A 168 1.69 -10.25 26.39
N SER A 169 2.16 -9.67 25.28
CA SER A 169 3.42 -10.09 24.63
C SER A 169 4.57 -9.09 24.83
N LYS A 170 4.28 -7.86 25.25
CA LYS A 170 5.21 -6.72 25.24
C LYS A 170 5.92 -6.51 23.90
N LYS A 171 5.34 -7.05 22.82
CA LYS A 171 5.85 -6.97 21.44
C LYS A 171 4.74 -6.43 20.54
N SER A 172 5.14 -5.70 19.50
CA SER A 172 4.22 -5.34 18.42
C SER A 172 3.77 -6.59 17.65
N PRO A 173 2.70 -6.52 16.84
CA PRO A 173 2.15 -7.69 16.15
C PRO A 173 3.20 -8.48 15.35
N ASP A 174 2.95 -9.78 15.16
CA ASP A 174 3.83 -10.63 14.35
C ASP A 174 3.57 -10.46 12.85
N VAL A 175 2.30 -10.28 12.51
CA VAL A 175 1.83 -10.05 11.15
C VAL A 175 0.95 -8.81 11.13
N VAL A 176 1.18 -7.95 10.14
CA VAL A 176 0.41 -6.73 9.90
C VAL A 176 -0.16 -6.80 8.49
N CYS A 177 -1.49 -6.76 8.41
CA CYS A 177 -2.27 -6.68 7.17
C CYS A 177 -2.97 -5.33 7.13
N LEU A 178 -2.52 -4.43 6.27
CA LEU A 178 -3.11 -3.11 6.10
C LEU A 178 -3.92 -3.03 4.81
N TYR A 179 -5.00 -2.24 4.86
CA TYR A 179 -5.85 -1.98 3.71
C TYR A 179 -5.92 -0.48 3.40
N GLU A 180 -6.21 -0.19 2.13
CA GLU A 180 -6.21 1.17 1.56
C GLU A 180 -4.85 1.87 1.62
N THR A 181 -3.76 1.09 1.51
CA THR A 181 -2.42 1.62 1.31
C THR A 181 -2.17 1.93 -0.18
N PHE A 182 -3.02 2.76 -0.77
CA PHE A 182 -2.99 3.04 -2.21
C PHE A 182 -1.87 4.00 -2.62
N ASP A 183 -1.58 4.97 -1.76
CA ASP A 183 -0.55 5.97 -2.01
C ASP A 183 0.85 5.34 -1.93
N THR A 184 1.65 5.55 -2.99
CA THR A 184 2.97 4.92 -3.09
C THR A 184 3.92 5.50 -2.05
N SER A 185 3.93 6.82 -1.86
CA SER A 185 4.79 7.49 -0.88
C SER A 185 4.45 7.05 0.55
N ALA A 186 3.15 6.93 0.87
CA ALA A 186 2.70 6.40 2.16
C ALA A 186 3.17 4.95 2.36
N ALA A 187 3.05 4.10 1.33
CA ALA A 187 3.48 2.72 1.37
C ALA A 187 4.99 2.59 1.62
N PHE A 188 5.82 3.37 0.93
CA PHE A 188 7.26 3.39 1.20
C PHE A 188 7.58 3.84 2.61
N TYR A 189 6.94 4.91 3.08
CA TYR A 189 7.17 5.46 4.42
C TYR A 189 6.86 4.42 5.51
N ILE A 190 5.73 3.73 5.42
CA ILE A 190 5.38 2.68 6.40
C ILE A 190 6.27 1.44 6.27
N VAL A 191 6.64 1.03 5.06
CA VAL A 191 7.58 -0.08 4.82
C VAL A 191 8.90 0.17 5.53
N GLU A 192 9.46 1.38 5.44
CA GLU A 192 10.72 1.71 6.11
C GLU A 192 10.63 1.59 7.63
N HIS A 193 9.52 2.02 8.23
CA HIS A 193 9.30 1.91 9.68
C HIS A 193 9.10 0.46 10.12
N LEU A 194 8.27 -0.31 9.40
CA LEU A 194 8.08 -1.73 9.68
C LEU A 194 9.40 -2.52 9.55
N LYS A 195 10.24 -2.20 8.56
CA LYS A 195 11.56 -2.83 8.44
C LYS A 195 12.46 -2.56 9.66
N LYS A 196 12.49 -1.31 10.15
CA LYS A 196 13.28 -0.94 11.34
C LYS A 196 12.85 -1.73 12.58
N GLU A 197 11.57 -2.10 12.64
CA GLU A 197 10.99 -2.87 13.72
C GLU A 197 11.17 -4.40 13.57
N GLY A 198 11.84 -4.88 12.52
CA GLY A 198 12.13 -6.30 12.33
C GLY A 198 11.09 -7.06 11.48
N TYR A 199 10.23 -6.37 10.74
CA TYR A 199 9.40 -7.01 9.73
C TYR A 199 10.22 -7.25 8.47
N ASN A 200 10.67 -8.49 8.28
CA ASN A 200 11.61 -8.87 7.23
C ASN A 200 10.95 -9.30 5.92
N HIS A 201 9.64 -9.61 5.95
CA HIS A 201 8.86 -10.03 4.79
C HIS A 201 7.71 -9.05 4.57
N ILE A 202 7.83 -8.18 3.57
CA ILE A 202 6.84 -7.15 3.29
C ILE A 202 6.39 -7.20 1.84
N PHE A 203 5.09 -7.29 1.62
CA PHE A 203 4.42 -7.32 0.33
C PHE A 203 3.54 -6.09 0.16
N TRP A 204 3.69 -5.37 -0.95
CA TRP A 204 2.91 -4.18 -1.26
C TRP A 204 2.71 -4.04 -2.77
N ASN A 205 1.97 -3.01 -3.20
CA ASN A 205 1.55 -2.84 -4.59
C ASN A 205 0.91 -4.11 -5.18
N ILE A 206 0.14 -4.81 -4.34
CA ILE A 206 -0.53 -6.06 -4.69
C ILE A 206 -1.66 -5.73 -5.68
N GLY A 207 -1.74 -6.46 -6.80
CA GLY A 207 -2.68 -6.20 -7.90
C GLY A 207 -2.43 -4.84 -8.57
N PRO A 208 -1.22 -4.58 -9.10
CA PRO A 208 -0.85 -3.26 -9.60
C PRO A 208 -1.69 -2.83 -10.81
N LYS A 209 -1.95 -1.53 -10.93
CA LYS A 209 -2.65 -0.92 -12.07
C LYS A 209 -1.92 0.32 -12.58
N THR A 210 -1.93 0.50 -13.89
CA THR A 210 -1.43 1.73 -14.53
C THR A 210 -2.37 2.90 -14.25
N THR A 211 -3.67 2.67 -14.46
CA THR A 211 -4.76 3.63 -14.22
C THR A 211 -5.64 3.14 -13.09
N GLY A 212 -5.98 4.04 -12.17
CA GLY A 212 -6.66 3.68 -10.93
C GLY A 212 -5.67 3.28 -9.84
N VAL A 213 -6.15 2.55 -8.84
CA VAL A 213 -5.37 2.13 -7.67
C VAL A 213 -5.19 0.62 -7.64
N SER A 214 -4.15 0.15 -6.96
CA SER A 214 -3.91 -1.27 -6.71
C SER A 214 -4.98 -1.86 -5.77
N SER A 215 -4.78 -3.08 -5.26
CA SER A 215 -5.66 -3.66 -4.23
C SER A 215 -5.72 -2.82 -2.94
N GLY A 216 -4.68 -2.01 -2.69
CA GLY A 216 -4.48 -1.32 -1.42
C GLY A 216 -4.13 -2.24 -0.27
N ILE A 217 -3.80 -3.50 -0.52
CA ILE A 217 -3.32 -4.44 0.50
C ILE A 217 -1.81 -4.24 0.67
N LEU A 218 -1.37 -4.17 1.93
CA LEU A 218 0.01 -4.29 2.36
C LEU A 218 0.09 -5.36 3.44
N VAL A 219 1.04 -6.29 3.32
CA VAL A 219 1.29 -7.32 4.32
C VAL A 219 2.73 -7.20 4.79
N ALA A 220 2.97 -7.25 6.09
CA ALA A 220 4.28 -7.32 6.69
C ALA A 220 4.31 -8.44 7.73
N SER A 221 5.40 -9.20 7.80
CA SER A 221 5.56 -10.31 8.75
C SER A 221 6.98 -10.34 9.32
N ARG A 222 7.07 -10.67 10.62
CA ARG A 222 8.30 -11.06 11.31
C ARG A 222 8.71 -12.49 10.97
N PHE A 223 7.73 -13.36 10.71
CA PHE A 223 7.95 -14.72 10.24
C PHE A 223 8.20 -14.77 8.74
N LYS A 224 8.85 -15.85 8.29
CA LYS A 224 9.07 -16.11 6.87
C LYS A 224 7.73 -16.36 6.17
N ILE A 225 7.48 -15.59 5.13
CA ILE A 225 6.34 -15.80 4.24
C ILE A 225 6.77 -16.68 3.06
N ILE A 226 6.01 -17.75 2.82
CA ILE A 226 6.14 -18.62 1.64
C ILE A 226 4.82 -18.67 0.87
N ASN A 227 4.90 -19.11 -0.39
CA ASN A 227 3.75 -19.23 -1.32
C ASN A 227 2.84 -17.98 -1.41
N PRO A 228 3.39 -16.74 -1.53
CA PRO A 228 2.55 -15.55 -1.68
C PRO A 228 1.83 -15.55 -3.03
N GLU A 229 0.51 -15.41 -3.00
CA GLU A 229 -0.35 -15.41 -4.18
C GLU A 229 -1.42 -14.32 -4.06
N PHE A 230 -1.73 -13.68 -5.18
CA PHE A 230 -2.83 -12.73 -5.25
C PHE A 230 -3.86 -13.19 -6.27
N THR A 231 -5.09 -13.41 -5.80
CA THR A 231 -6.23 -13.74 -6.64
C THR A 231 -7.18 -12.54 -6.71
N PRO A 232 -7.25 -11.82 -7.85
CA PRO A 232 -8.20 -10.72 -8.01
C PRO A 232 -9.64 -11.23 -8.05
N PHE A 233 -10.58 -10.43 -7.54
CA PHE A 233 -12.00 -10.71 -7.75
C PHE A 233 -12.37 -10.49 -9.23
N PRO A 234 -13.31 -11.29 -9.78
CA PRO A 234 -13.79 -11.10 -11.14
C PRO A 234 -14.40 -9.70 -11.34
N LEU A 235 -14.04 -9.03 -12.44
CA LEU A 235 -14.41 -7.62 -12.67
C LEU A 235 -15.93 -7.39 -12.78
N ASP A 236 -16.64 -8.39 -13.27
CA ASP A 236 -18.11 -8.44 -13.38
C ASP A 236 -18.81 -8.52 -12.01
N THR A 237 -18.11 -8.98 -10.97
CA THR A 237 -18.61 -8.97 -9.58
C THR A 237 -18.39 -7.64 -8.87
N LEU A 238 -17.54 -6.76 -9.41
CA LEU A 238 -17.25 -5.45 -8.81
C LEU A 238 -18.24 -4.39 -9.29
N VAL A 239 -18.65 -3.49 -8.40
CA VAL A 239 -19.55 -2.36 -8.74
C VAL A 239 -18.92 -1.00 -8.46
N GLY A 240 -19.46 0.03 -9.14
CA GLY A 240 -19.11 1.44 -8.95
C GLY A 240 -17.61 1.75 -8.99
N ARG A 241 -17.13 2.53 -8.01
CA ARG A 241 -15.73 2.98 -7.94
C ARG A 241 -14.77 1.80 -7.74
N THR A 242 -15.24 0.70 -7.17
CA THR A 242 -14.43 -0.50 -6.91
C THR A 242 -13.87 -1.13 -8.19
N LYS A 243 -14.54 -0.98 -9.35
CA LYS A 243 -14.01 -1.42 -10.67
C LYS A 243 -12.67 -0.78 -11.04
N GLY A 244 -12.42 0.44 -10.55
CA GLY A 244 -11.16 1.16 -10.72
C GLY A 244 -10.01 0.62 -9.86
N THR A 245 -10.28 -0.35 -8.98
CA THR A 245 -9.32 -0.95 -8.04
C THR A 245 -9.10 -2.42 -8.38
N THR A 246 -8.02 -3.03 -7.92
CA THR A 246 -7.81 -4.50 -8.08
C THR A 246 -8.11 -5.20 -6.77
N LYS A 247 -9.39 -5.26 -6.36
CA LYS A 247 -9.76 -6.00 -5.14
C LYS A 247 -9.51 -7.50 -5.33
N GLY A 248 -9.26 -8.20 -4.23
CA GLY A 248 -9.00 -9.63 -4.25
C GLY A 248 -8.58 -10.17 -2.90
N VAL A 249 -8.00 -11.35 -2.94
CA VAL A 249 -7.42 -12.04 -1.78
C VAL A 249 -5.94 -12.19 -2.01
N PHE A 250 -5.14 -11.72 -1.05
CA PHE A 250 -3.73 -12.05 -0.96
C PHE A 250 -3.54 -13.16 0.06
N SER A 251 -3.16 -14.35 -0.42
CA SER A 251 -2.92 -15.52 0.42
C SER A 251 -1.45 -15.82 0.54
N PHE A 252 -1.04 -16.26 1.72
CA PHE A 252 0.33 -16.65 1.98
C PHE A 252 0.41 -17.60 3.17
N ASP A 253 1.49 -18.37 3.22
CA ASP A 253 1.78 -19.28 4.31
C ASP A 253 2.91 -18.71 5.18
N LEU A 254 2.81 -18.92 6.49
CA LEU A 254 3.88 -18.64 7.44
C LEU A 254 4.71 -19.90 7.67
N GLU A 255 6.02 -19.79 7.47
CA GLU A 255 6.97 -20.86 7.73
C GLU A 255 7.64 -20.65 9.10
N TYR A 256 7.66 -21.70 9.93
CA TYR A 256 8.43 -21.76 11.16
C TYR A 256 9.18 -23.08 11.23
N LYS A 257 10.51 -23.03 11.42
CA LYS A 257 11.38 -24.23 11.43
C LYS A 257 11.20 -25.15 10.22
N LYS A 258 10.99 -24.56 9.03
CA LYS A 258 10.73 -25.23 7.74
C LYS A 258 9.37 -25.92 7.60
N ASP A 259 8.51 -25.84 8.61
CA ASP A 259 7.14 -26.32 8.52
C ASP A 259 6.19 -25.17 8.22
N THR A 260 5.19 -25.45 7.39
CA THR A 260 4.06 -24.53 7.21
C THR A 260 3.23 -24.52 8.48
N TYR A 261 3.18 -23.36 9.12
CA TYR A 261 2.54 -23.21 10.42
C TYR A 261 1.11 -22.69 10.31
N ALA A 262 0.90 -21.64 9.51
CA ALA A 262 -0.41 -21.01 9.35
C ALA A 262 -0.57 -20.52 7.91
N LYS A 263 -1.81 -20.56 7.42
CA LYS A 263 -2.19 -19.94 6.15
C LYS A 263 -3.06 -18.72 6.41
N ILE A 264 -2.69 -17.60 5.83
CA ILE A 264 -3.37 -16.32 6.01
C ILE A 264 -3.99 -15.89 4.69
N PHE A 265 -5.24 -15.44 4.75
CA PHE A 265 -5.96 -14.83 3.64
C PHE A 265 -6.27 -13.38 4.01
N SER A 266 -5.55 -12.44 3.41
CA SER A 266 -5.77 -11.01 3.59
C SER A 266 -6.64 -10.49 2.45
N THR A 267 -7.78 -9.90 2.78
CA THR A 267 -8.71 -9.40 1.76
C THR A 267 -9.36 -8.09 2.18
N HIS A 268 -9.72 -7.28 1.19
CA HIS A 268 -10.53 -6.09 1.35
C HIS A 268 -11.69 -6.20 0.36
N LEU A 269 -12.87 -6.55 0.86
CA LEU A 269 -14.07 -6.76 0.06
C LEU A 269 -14.58 -5.47 -0.59
N GLN A 270 -15.53 -5.64 -1.52
CA GLN A 270 -16.32 -4.57 -2.11
C GLN A 270 -16.99 -3.73 -1.02
N HIS A 271 -16.82 -2.40 -1.05
CA HIS A 271 -17.57 -1.51 -0.17
C HIS A 271 -19.00 -1.31 -0.70
N SER A 272 -19.94 -0.99 0.19
CA SER A 272 -21.27 -0.54 -0.24
C SER A 272 -21.13 0.77 -1.03
N GLU A 273 -21.85 0.89 -2.15
CA GLU A 273 -21.94 2.15 -2.90
C GLU A 273 -23.03 3.08 -2.32
N LEU A 274 -23.93 2.53 -1.50
CA LEU A 274 -24.93 3.28 -0.76
C LEU A 274 -24.53 3.32 0.72
N PRO A 275 -24.37 4.52 1.33
CA PRO A 275 -24.18 4.61 2.77
C PRO A 275 -25.41 4.00 3.46
N LYS A 276 -25.21 2.96 4.25
CA LYS A 276 -26.22 2.50 5.20
C LYS A 276 -26.04 3.32 6.46
N PHE A 277 -26.99 4.20 6.73
CA PHE A 277 -27.05 4.87 8.02
C PHE A 277 -27.56 3.86 9.04
N PRO A 278 -26.88 3.68 10.18
CA PRO A 278 -27.36 2.78 11.22
C PRO A 278 -28.76 3.23 11.65
N THR A 279 -29.66 2.27 11.81
CA THR A 279 -30.97 2.53 12.41
C THR A 279 -30.83 2.76 13.91
N ILE A 280 -31.86 3.29 14.58
CA ILE A 280 -31.86 3.47 16.05
C ILE A 280 -31.62 2.13 16.78
N ASP A 281 -31.96 1.01 16.13
CA ASP A 281 -31.86 -0.34 16.69
C ASP A 281 -30.51 -1.04 16.41
N GLU A 282 -29.59 -0.40 15.65
CA GLU A 282 -28.25 -0.90 15.28
C GLU A 282 -27.12 -0.15 16.00
#